data_AF-A0A958ZTB0-F1
#
_entry.id   AF-A0A958ZTB0-F1
#
_cell.length_a   1.000
_cell.length_b   1.000
_cell.length_c   1.000
_cell.angle_alpha   90.00
_cell.angle_beta   90.00
_cell.angle_gamma   90.00
#
_symmetry.space_group_name_H-M   'P 1'
#
loop_
_entity.id
_entity.type
_entity.pdbx_description
1 polymer ?
#
loop_
_entity_poly.entity_id
_entity_poly.type
_entity_poly.pdbx_seq_one_letter_code
_entity_poly.pdbx_strand_id
1 'polypeptide(L)' 'MTKYFDSKGTYKAYTTDGQHLFNDDAQPIGYFSNGFLYDLKGTALGHVKGKRILDKSGQPLYYTE' A
#
# COMPACT_ATOMS: atom_id res chain seq x y z
N MET A 1 8.93 -0.67 -10.35
CA MET A 1 7.66 0.02 -10.02
C MET A 1 6.62 -1.04 -9.72
N THR A 2 5.96 -0.95 -8.58
CA THR A 2 4.90 -1.86 -8.16
C THR A 2 3.59 -1.10 -8.11
N LYS A 3 2.50 -1.67 -8.63
CA LYS A 3 1.17 -1.02 -8.66
C LYS A 3 0.25 -1.67 -7.64
N TYR A 4 -0.59 -0.84 -7.04
CA TYR A 4 -1.56 -1.25 -6.03
C TYR A 4 -2.97 -0.97 -6.52
N PHE A 5 -3.85 -1.93 -6.30
CA PHE A 5 -5.22 -1.93 -6.80
C PHE A 5 -6.21 -2.16 -5.67
N ASP A 6 -7.44 -1.70 -5.83
CA ASP A 6 -8.55 -2.10 -4.97
C ASP A 6 -9.07 -3.50 -5.31
N SER A 7 -10.07 -3.98 -4.58
CA SER A 7 -10.68 -5.31 -4.76
C SER A 7 -11.35 -5.53 -6.12
N LYS A 8 -11.61 -4.46 -6.87
CA LYS A 8 -12.16 -4.53 -8.23
C LYS A 8 -11.07 -4.51 -9.30
N GLY A 9 -9.79 -4.43 -8.91
CA GLY A 9 -8.68 -4.27 -9.84
C GLY A 9 -8.51 -2.82 -10.33
N THR A 10 -9.16 -1.85 -9.70
CA THR A 10 -8.95 -0.45 -10.04
C THR A 10 -7.63 0.00 -9.45
N TYR A 11 -6.77 0.58 -10.29
CA TYR A 11 -5.50 1.14 -9.84
C TYR A 11 -5.73 2.25 -8.78
N LYS A 12 -4.84 2.33 -7.78
CA LYS A 12 -4.89 3.31 -6.69
C LYS A 12 -3.58 4.02 -6.38
N ALA A 13 -2.46 3.32 -6.49
CA ALA A 13 -1.17 3.83 -6.04
C ALA A 13 -0.02 3.02 -6.64
N TYR A 14 1.21 3.49 -6.42
CA TYR A 14 2.41 2.78 -6.81
C TYR A 14 3.58 2.98 -5.85
N THR A 15 4.57 2.09 -5.94
CA THR A 15 5.94 2.38 -5.46
C THR A 15 6.90 2.40 -6.64
N THR A 16 7.95 3.21 -6.52
CA THR A 16 9.14 3.14 -7.39
C THR A 16 10.31 2.43 -6.73
N ASP A 17 10.39 2.48 -5.40
CA ASP A 17 11.51 2.02 -4.57
C ASP A 17 11.12 0.89 -3.58
N GLY A 18 9.86 0.46 -3.58
CA GLY A 18 9.34 -0.53 -2.63
C GLY A 18 9.15 -0.01 -1.20
N GLN A 19 9.47 1.25 -0.92
CA GLN A 19 9.43 1.85 0.42
C GLN A 19 8.36 2.94 0.52
N HIS A 20 8.20 3.78 -0.49
CA HIS A 20 7.23 4.87 -0.48
C HIS A 20 6.05 4.54 -1.39
N LEU A 21 4.85 4.81 -0.90
CA LEU A 21 3.60 4.67 -1.65
C LEU A 21 3.20 6.05 -2.17
N PHE A 22 2.99 6.15 -3.48
CA PHE A 22 2.64 7.40 -4.17
C PHE A 22 1.25 7.30 -4.80
N ASN A 23 0.54 8.43 -4.85
CA ASN A 23 -0.65 8.61 -5.70
C ASN A 23 -0.25 8.96 -7.14
N ASP A 24 -1.23 9.11 -8.03
CA ASP A 24 -1.00 9.44 -9.45
C ASP A 24 -0.27 10.75 -9.71
N ASP A 25 -0.42 11.72 -8.81
CA ASP A 25 0.27 13.01 -8.87
C ASP A 25 1.72 12.94 -8.35
N ALA A 26 2.24 11.73 -8.14
CA ALA A 26 3.56 11.45 -7.57
C ALA A 26 3.77 12.02 -6.15
N GLN A 27 2.67 12.23 -5.40
CA GLN A 27 2.72 12.65 -4.02
C GLN A 27 2.80 11.42 -3.11
N PRO A 28 3.69 11.41 -2.10
CA PRO A 28 3.72 10.33 -1.13
C PRO A 28 2.43 10.33 -0.32
N ILE A 29 1.85 9.16 -0.11
CA ILE A 29 0.61 8.95 0.66
C ILE A 29 0.78 7.93 1.79
N GLY A 30 1.93 7.26 1.83
CA GLY A 30 2.28 6.31 2.88
C GLY A 30 3.67 5.73 2.67
N TYR A 31 4.11 4.88 3.59
CA TYR A 31 5.39 4.21 3.51
C TYR A 31 5.32 2.78 4.08
N PHE A 32 6.19 1.93 3.57
CA PHE A 32 6.36 0.55 4.00
C PHE A 32 7.54 0.44 4.97
N SER A 33 7.32 -0.20 6.10
CA SER A 33 8.37 -0.51 7.06
C SER A 33 8.00 -1.76 7.86
N ASN A 34 8.98 -2.63 8.12
CA ASN A 34 8.80 -3.86 8.93
C ASN A 34 7.59 -4.73 8.51
N GLY A 35 7.28 -4.80 7.21
CA GLY A 35 6.14 -5.57 6.69
C GLY A 35 4.77 -4.89 6.86
N PHE A 36 4.72 -3.62 7.26
CA PHE A 36 3.49 -2.83 7.38
C PHE A 36 3.49 -1.63 6.44
N LEU A 37 2.30 -1.24 6.02
CA LEU A 37 2.00 0.06 5.41
C LEU A 37 1.58 1.04 6.51
N TYR A 38 2.19 2.22 6.50
CA TYR A 38 1.88 3.33 7.40
C TYR A 38 1.37 4.54 6.60
N ASP A 39 0.52 5.35 7.21
CA ASP A 39 0.26 6.71 6.72
C ASP A 39 1.48 7.63 6.98
N LEU A 40 1.47 8.84 6.43
CA LEU A 40 2.56 9.80 6.61
C LEU A 40 2.74 10.29 8.07
N LYS A 41 1.78 10.01 8.96
CA LYS A 41 1.85 10.35 10.39
C LYS A 41 2.41 9.21 11.24
N GLY A 42 2.69 8.05 10.64
CA GLY A 42 3.19 6.86 11.32
C GLY A 42 2.11 5.95 11.89
N THR A 43 0.84 6.11 11.49
CA THR A 43 -0.23 5.19 11.85
C THR A 43 -0.17 3.95 10.97
N ALA A 44 -0.07 2.76 11.57
CA ALA A 44 -0.14 1.51 10.81
C ALA A 44 -1.54 1.33 10.20
N LEU A 45 -1.59 1.26 8.87
CA LEU A 45 -2.80 1.06 8.07
C LEU A 45 -3.05 -0.43 7.82
N GLY A 46 -2.01 -1.18 7.48
CA GLY A 46 -2.15 -2.61 7.17
C GLY A 46 -0.84 -3.37 7.09
N HIS A 47 -0.93 -4.69 7.06
CA HIS A 47 0.20 -5.61 7.00
C HIS A 47 0.32 -6.24 5.61
N VAL A 48 1.55 -6.34 5.10
CA VAL A 48 1.89 -6.95 3.81
C VAL A 48 1.87 -8.47 3.95
N LYS A 49 1.00 -9.15 3.20
CA LYS A 49 0.88 -10.61 3.17
C LYS A 49 0.86 -11.11 1.73
N GLY A 50 2.05 -11.47 1.23
CA GLY A 50 2.23 -11.86 -0.17
C GLY A 50 1.79 -10.73 -1.10
N LYS A 51 0.84 -11.03 -1.99
CA LYS A 51 0.30 -10.11 -3.01
C LYS A 51 -0.79 -9.15 -2.50
N ARG A 52 -0.93 -8.99 -1.18
CA ARG A 52 -2.00 -8.20 -0.56
C ARG A 52 -1.49 -7.39 0.61
N ILE A 53 -2.14 -6.27 0.89
CA ILE A 53 -2.01 -5.51 2.13
C ILE A 53 -3.34 -5.65 2.85
N LEU A 54 -3.32 -6.14 4.09
CA LEU A 54 -4.52 -6.40 4.89
C LEU A 54 -4.65 -5.36 6.00
N ASP A 55 -5.83 -4.81 6.24
CA ASP A 55 -6.10 -3.96 7.40
C ASP A 55 -6.06 -4.75 8.73
N LYS A 56 -6.32 -4.05 9.83
CA LYS A 56 -6.39 -4.63 11.19
C LYS A 56 -7.47 -5.70 11.36
N SER A 57 -8.49 -5.70 10.52
CA SER A 57 -9.58 -6.68 10.50
C SER A 57 -9.30 -7.86 9.56
N GLY A 58 -8.15 -7.86 8.88
CA GLY A 58 -7.77 -8.87 7.89
C GLY A 58 -8.40 -8.67 6.51
N GLN A 59 -9.07 -7.54 6.26
CA GLN A 59 -9.64 -7.22 4.95
C GLN A 59 -8.57 -6.63 4.03
N PRO A 60 -8.53 -6.99 2.72
CA PRO A 60 -7.59 -6.40 1.79
C PRO A 60 -7.82 -4.90 1.59
N LEU A 61 -6.83 -4.09 1.92
CA LEU A 61 -6.74 -2.67 1.57
C LEU A 61 -6.25 -2.49 0.13
N TYR A 62 -5.24 -3.28 -0.24
CA TYR A 62 -4.64 -3.26 -1.56
C TYR A 62 -4.27 -4.65 -2.04
N TYR A 63 -4.28 -4.79 -3.35
CA TYR A 63 -3.78 -5.93 -4.11
C TYR A 63 -2.57 -5.45 -4.93
N THR A 64 -1.54 -6.28 -5.02
CA THR A 64 -0.33 -6.02 -5.83
C THR A 64 0.07 -7.29 -6.57
N GLU A 65 0.83 -7.16 -7.64
CA GLU A 65 1.47 -8.28 -8.34
C GLU A 65 2.72 -8.78 -7.62
#